data_AF-A0A1L8MHX0-F1
#
_entry.id   AF-A0A1L8MHX0-F1
#
_cell.length_a   1.000
_cell.length_b   1.000
_cell.length_c   1.000
_cell.angle_alpha   90.00
_cell.angle_beta   90.00
_cell.angle_gamma   90.00
#
_symmetry.space_group_name_H-M   'P 1'
#
loop_
_entity.id
_entity.type
_entity.pdbx_description
1 polymer ?
#
loop_
_entity_poly.entity_id
_entity_poly.type
_entity_poly.pdbx_seq_one_letter_code
_entity_poly.pdbx_strand_id
1 'polypeptide(L)'
;MGFYIKLLLLATIIPFATSAHEAIKIHAIHKETFSCTEHWDGQFNYAGDALGTDCVIGGWYEDDKRLFQRTYTNSGFKNEDWFGFQKDVLAPCDCIVTKIYINPITNQPGIMTPGRASSITFKTKNGSSVLLAHVRDVTVKEGETVRQGTTVAKVGNNGYSRNPHIHIGAWDEQNTPMQIRFDQSTLALLDRE
;
A
#
# COMPACT_ATOMS: atom_id res chain seq x y z
N MET A 1 51.51 -51.04 -12.70
CA MET A 1 50.13 -51.35 -12.28
C MET A 1 49.72 -50.29 -11.26
N GLY A 2 49.19 -49.15 -11.71
CA GLY A 2 48.91 -47.99 -10.85
C GLY A 2 47.43 -47.92 -10.49
N PHE A 3 47.11 -48.03 -9.21
CA PHE A 3 45.76 -47.85 -8.68
C PHE A 3 45.47 -46.35 -8.49
N TYR A 4 44.49 -45.82 -9.22
CA TYR A 4 43.95 -44.48 -8.97
C TYR A 4 42.83 -44.56 -7.93
N ILE A 5 43.06 -43.96 -6.76
CA ILE A 5 42.05 -43.74 -5.73
C ILE A 5 41.22 -42.51 -6.15
N LYS A 6 39.96 -42.73 -6.51
CA LYS A 6 39.00 -41.64 -6.71
C LYS A 6 38.56 -41.11 -5.35
N LEU A 7 39.08 -39.96 -4.96
CA LEU A 7 38.60 -39.20 -3.81
C LEU A 7 37.24 -38.59 -4.17
N LEU A 8 36.14 -39.12 -3.62
CA LEU A 8 34.83 -38.48 -3.71
C LEU A 8 34.81 -37.28 -2.74
N LEU A 9 34.86 -36.06 -3.29
CA LEU A 9 34.44 -34.87 -2.55
C LEU A 9 32.92 -34.92 -2.35
N LEU A 10 32.46 -35.15 -1.12
CA LEU A 10 31.09 -34.81 -0.73
C LEU A 10 31.02 -33.29 -0.59
N ALA A 11 30.48 -32.62 -1.60
CA ALA A 11 30.08 -31.22 -1.48
C ALA A 11 28.81 -31.16 -0.62
N THR A 12 28.94 -30.77 0.65
CA THR A 12 27.79 -30.39 1.48
C THR A 12 27.21 -29.10 0.92
N ILE A 13 26.12 -29.22 0.18
CA ILE A 13 25.30 -28.09 -0.25
C ILE A 13 24.60 -27.57 1.00
N ILE A 14 25.12 -26.48 1.58
CA ILE A 14 24.39 -25.71 2.58
C ILE A 14 23.33 -24.92 1.79
N PRO A 15 22.03 -25.22 1.92
CA PRO A 15 21.02 -24.40 1.29
C PRO A 15 21.11 -23.00 1.91
N PHE A 16 21.44 -22.01 1.08
CA PHE A 16 21.18 -20.62 1.45
C PHE A 16 19.67 -20.53 1.65
N ALA A 17 19.23 -20.42 2.91
CA ALA A 17 17.87 -20.06 3.21
C ALA A 17 17.67 -18.61 2.74
N THR A 18 17.25 -18.45 1.49
CA THR A 18 16.70 -17.18 1.05
C THR A 18 15.39 -17.01 1.80
N SER A 19 15.43 -16.26 2.90
CA SER A 19 14.26 -15.64 3.50
C SER A 19 13.73 -14.62 2.49
N ALA A 20 13.11 -15.11 1.41
CA ALA A 20 12.33 -14.26 0.54
C ALA A 20 11.18 -13.73 1.39
N HIS A 21 11.18 -12.43 1.66
CA HIS A 21 10.01 -11.78 2.25
C HIS A 21 8.80 -12.15 1.38
N GLU A 22 7.87 -12.87 1.97
CA GLU A 22 6.73 -13.42 1.23
C GLU A 22 5.88 -12.25 0.70
N ALA A 23 5.43 -12.35 -0.55
CA ALA A 23 4.63 -11.31 -1.16
C ALA A 23 3.14 -11.58 -0.91
N ILE A 24 2.41 -10.56 -0.47
CA ILE A 24 0.95 -10.59 -0.42
C ILE A 24 0.37 -10.00 -1.69
N LYS A 25 -0.59 -10.71 -2.29
CA LYS A 25 -1.39 -10.19 -3.40
C LYS A 25 -2.69 -9.61 -2.85
N ILE A 26 -2.98 -8.35 -3.17
CA ILE A 26 -4.18 -7.62 -2.70
C ILE A 26 -4.98 -7.05 -3.88
N HIS A 27 -6.28 -6.81 -3.66
CA HIS A 27 -7.11 -6.03 -4.58
C HIS A 27 -6.57 -4.60 -4.71
N ALA A 28 -6.74 -3.98 -5.88
CA ALA A 28 -6.44 -2.56 -6.09
C ALA A 28 -7.22 -1.69 -5.09
N ILE A 29 -6.56 -0.75 -4.43
CA ILE A 29 -7.18 0.08 -3.40
C ILE A 29 -7.89 1.33 -3.97
N HIS A 30 -7.76 1.57 -5.27
CA HIS A 30 -8.35 2.70 -5.98
C HIS A 30 -9.08 2.21 -7.24
N LYS A 31 -10.13 2.93 -7.65
CA LYS A 31 -10.83 2.69 -8.92
C LYS A 31 -10.17 3.42 -10.08
N GLU A 32 -9.50 4.53 -9.77
CA GLU A 32 -8.80 5.42 -10.68
C GLU A 32 -7.38 4.94 -11.00
N THR A 33 -6.72 5.61 -11.94
CA THR A 33 -5.30 5.44 -12.23
C THR A 33 -4.46 5.94 -11.07
N PHE A 34 -3.44 5.19 -10.66
CA PHE A 34 -2.55 5.56 -9.56
C PHE A 34 -1.12 5.11 -9.83
N SER A 35 -0.18 5.77 -9.16
CA SER A 35 1.23 5.39 -9.12
C SER A 35 1.66 5.25 -7.66
N CYS A 36 2.52 4.28 -7.36
CA CYS A 36 3.03 4.08 -6.01
C CYS A 36 4.53 4.29 -5.92
N THR A 37 4.98 4.77 -4.76
CA THR A 37 6.40 4.83 -4.37
C THR A 37 6.66 3.87 -3.22
N GLU A 38 7.76 3.14 -3.29
CA GLU A 38 8.08 2.08 -2.34
C GLU A 38 8.88 2.60 -1.15
N HIS A 39 8.67 2.00 0.01
CA HIS A 39 9.63 2.01 1.11
C HIS A 39 10.60 0.85 0.93
N TRP A 40 11.90 1.10 1.12
CA TRP A 40 12.92 0.06 1.00
C TRP A 40 13.22 -0.60 2.34
N ASP A 41 13.70 -1.85 2.29
CA ASP A 41 14.08 -2.61 3.48
C ASP A 41 15.14 -1.84 4.31
N GLY A 42 14.85 -1.65 5.60
CA GLY A 42 15.67 -0.87 6.52
C GLY A 42 15.41 0.64 6.53
N GLN A 43 14.49 1.17 5.71
CA GLN A 43 14.07 2.57 5.82
C GLN A 43 13.30 2.83 7.12
N PHE A 44 12.40 1.91 7.47
CA PHE A 44 11.58 1.96 8.68
C PHE A 44 11.54 0.58 9.35
N ASN A 45 11.31 0.55 10.66
CA ASN A 45 11.37 -0.68 11.46
C ASN A 45 9.99 -1.18 11.91
N TYR A 46 8.91 -0.43 11.65
CA TYR A 46 7.57 -0.84 12.02
C TYR A 46 7.01 -1.78 10.96
N ALA A 47 6.41 -2.92 11.35
CA ALA A 47 5.99 -3.94 10.39
C ALA A 47 5.03 -3.42 9.30
N GLY A 48 4.15 -2.50 9.67
CA GLY A 48 3.23 -1.85 8.74
C GLY A 48 3.81 -0.70 7.94
N ASP A 49 5.13 -0.50 7.93
CA ASP A 49 5.81 0.61 7.23
C ASP A 49 7.20 0.20 6.66
N ALA A 50 7.80 -0.87 7.19
CA ALA A 50 9.12 -1.38 6.82
C ALA A 50 9.22 -1.82 5.35
N LEU A 51 8.16 -2.46 4.84
CA LEU A 51 7.93 -2.72 3.41
C LEU A 51 6.58 -2.12 3.02
N GLY A 52 6.53 -0.79 3.03
CA GLY A 52 5.35 0.00 2.66
C GLY A 52 5.33 0.44 1.20
N THR A 53 4.15 0.81 0.72
CA THR A 53 3.98 1.48 -0.58
C THR A 53 2.98 2.62 -0.46
N ASP A 54 3.34 3.79 -0.97
CA ASP A 54 2.52 5.01 -0.94
C ASP A 54 1.92 5.25 -2.32
N CYS A 55 0.61 5.07 -2.45
CA CYS A 55 -0.10 5.17 -3.73
C CYS A 55 -0.86 6.49 -3.86
N VAL A 56 -0.58 7.19 -4.96
CA VAL A 56 -1.17 8.49 -5.30
C VAL A 56 -2.02 8.33 -6.56
N ILE A 57 -3.31 8.66 -6.47
CA ILE A 57 -4.19 8.73 -7.64
C ILE A 57 -3.72 9.86 -8.56
N GLY A 58 -3.59 9.53 -9.84
CA GLY A 58 -3.35 10.47 -10.91
C GLY A 58 -4.65 10.86 -11.62
N GLY A 59 -4.54 11.83 -12.51
CA GLY A 59 -5.56 12.20 -13.48
C GLY A 59 -4.88 12.77 -14.73
N TRP A 60 -5.65 12.91 -15.79
CA TRP A 60 -5.16 13.41 -17.06
C TRP A 60 -5.20 14.93 -17.11
N TYR A 61 -4.05 15.52 -17.43
CA TYR A 61 -3.88 16.96 -17.63
C TYR A 61 -3.60 17.22 -19.10
N GLU A 62 -4.48 17.99 -19.72
CA GLU A 62 -4.39 18.39 -21.13
C GLU A 62 -3.77 19.80 -21.23
N ASP A 63 -2.79 19.94 -22.12
CA ASP A 63 -2.15 21.21 -22.48
C ASP A 63 -1.95 21.27 -24.00
N ASP A 64 -2.89 21.93 -24.68
CA ASP A 64 -3.01 21.99 -26.15
C ASP A 64 -3.06 20.58 -26.78
N LYS A 65 -1.94 20.09 -27.32
CA LYS A 65 -1.84 18.76 -27.95
C LYS A 65 -1.20 17.71 -27.04
N ARG A 66 -0.91 18.05 -25.79
CA ARG A 66 -0.23 17.18 -24.82
C ARG A 66 -1.23 16.64 -23.82
N LEU A 67 -1.08 15.36 -23.50
CA LEU A 67 -1.83 14.70 -22.45
C LEU A 67 -0.84 14.01 -21.51
N PHE A 68 -0.76 14.48 -20.28
CA PHE A 68 0.12 13.92 -19.26
C PHE A 68 -0.69 13.44 -18.06
N GLN A 69 -0.25 12.35 -17.45
CA GLN A 69 -0.74 12.00 -16.12
C GLN A 69 -0.09 12.91 -15.09
N ARG A 70 -0.90 13.53 -14.23
CA ARG A 70 -0.46 14.34 -13.08
C ARG A 70 -1.21 13.90 -11.83
N THR A 71 -0.67 14.19 -10.65
CA THR A 71 -1.33 13.88 -9.36
C THR A 71 -2.25 15.01 -8.86
N TYR A 72 -2.11 16.21 -9.43
CA TYR A 72 -2.91 17.38 -9.09
C TYR A 72 -3.04 18.36 -10.28
N THR A 73 -4.00 19.26 -10.14
CA THR A 73 -4.26 20.42 -11.00
C THR A 73 -3.76 21.72 -10.34
N ASN A 74 -3.76 22.83 -11.07
CA ASN A 74 -3.31 24.12 -10.54
C ASN A 74 -1.88 24.01 -9.93
N SER A 75 -1.70 24.61 -8.74
CA SER A 75 -0.44 24.59 -7.98
C SER A 75 -0.34 23.44 -6.96
N GLY A 76 -1.42 22.69 -6.72
CA GLY A 76 -1.42 21.57 -5.77
C GLY A 76 -1.36 21.98 -4.29
N PHE A 77 -1.63 23.24 -3.95
CA PHE A 77 -1.52 23.79 -2.58
C PHE A 77 -2.79 23.60 -1.75
N LYS A 78 -3.88 23.17 -2.38
CA LYS A 78 -5.14 22.81 -1.73
C LYS A 78 -5.39 21.33 -1.92
N ASN A 79 -6.07 20.70 -0.97
CA ASN A 79 -6.35 19.26 -1.09
C ASN A 79 -7.23 18.96 -2.32
N GLU A 80 -8.16 19.87 -2.63
CA GLU A 80 -9.08 19.78 -3.76
C GLU A 80 -8.37 19.88 -5.12
N ASP A 81 -7.11 20.36 -5.14
CA ASP A 81 -6.31 20.34 -6.37
C ASP A 81 -5.87 18.91 -6.74
N TRP A 82 -5.83 17.98 -5.78
CA TRP A 82 -5.33 16.61 -5.98
C TRP A 82 -6.44 15.67 -6.43
N PHE A 83 -6.22 14.97 -7.55
CA PHE A 83 -7.21 14.06 -8.14
C PHE A 83 -7.68 12.97 -7.18
N GLY A 84 -6.81 12.56 -6.26
CA GLY A 84 -7.08 11.54 -5.27
C GLY A 84 -7.84 12.00 -4.04
N PHE A 85 -7.88 13.29 -3.70
CA PHE A 85 -8.46 13.70 -2.43
C PHE A 85 -9.95 13.35 -2.33
N GLN A 86 -10.34 12.72 -1.22
CA GLN A 86 -11.70 12.20 -0.99
C GLN A 86 -12.21 11.15 -2.00
N LYS A 87 -11.34 10.59 -2.84
CA LYS A 87 -11.68 9.40 -3.65
C LYS A 87 -11.87 8.17 -2.77
N ASP A 88 -12.59 7.18 -3.29
CA ASP A 88 -12.84 5.93 -2.58
C ASP A 88 -11.54 5.18 -2.30
N VAL A 89 -11.45 4.60 -1.11
CA VAL A 89 -10.44 3.61 -0.75
C VAL A 89 -11.14 2.27 -0.63
N LEU A 90 -10.65 1.28 -1.36
CA LEU A 90 -11.25 -0.04 -1.45
C LEU A 90 -10.60 -1.03 -0.48
N ALA A 91 -11.41 -1.96 0.03
CA ALA A 91 -10.92 -3.08 0.82
C ALA A 91 -9.90 -3.91 0.00
N PRO A 92 -8.71 -4.20 0.57
CA PRO A 92 -7.64 -4.88 -0.16
C PRO A 92 -7.86 -6.39 -0.28
N CYS A 93 -8.82 -6.94 0.46
CA CYS A 93 -9.05 -8.38 0.59
C CYS A 93 -10.49 -8.68 1.01
N ASP A 94 -10.89 -9.94 0.88
CA ASP A 94 -11.98 -10.51 1.67
C ASP A 94 -11.44 -10.77 3.08
N CYS A 95 -11.72 -9.87 4.02
CA CYS A 95 -11.04 -9.84 5.31
C CYS A 95 -11.86 -9.22 6.43
N ILE A 96 -11.38 -9.39 7.65
CA ILE A 96 -11.96 -8.80 8.86
C ILE A 96 -11.21 -7.52 9.20
N VAL A 97 -11.94 -6.45 9.49
CA VAL A 97 -11.37 -5.21 10.04
C VAL A 97 -10.98 -5.46 11.50
N THR A 98 -9.70 -5.42 11.81
CA THR A 98 -9.20 -5.72 13.16
C THR A 98 -8.85 -4.50 13.98
N LYS A 99 -8.55 -3.38 13.33
CA LYS A 99 -8.21 -2.15 14.03
C LYS A 99 -8.53 -0.92 13.19
N ILE A 100 -9.04 0.12 13.83
CA ILE A 100 -9.23 1.45 13.26
C ILE A 100 -8.57 2.46 14.20
N TYR A 101 -7.82 3.38 13.63
CA TYR A 101 -7.36 4.57 14.34
C TYR A 101 -7.79 5.81 13.56
N ILE A 102 -8.30 6.82 14.27
CA ILE A 102 -8.78 8.05 13.66
C ILE A 102 -7.92 9.22 14.13
N ASN A 103 -7.31 9.90 13.16
CA ASN A 103 -6.71 11.21 13.29
C ASN A 103 -7.58 12.22 12.51
N PRO A 104 -8.26 13.17 13.19
CA PRO A 104 -9.17 14.11 12.54
C PRO A 104 -8.45 15.26 11.81
N ILE A 105 -7.13 15.41 11.98
CA ILE A 105 -6.37 16.51 11.37
C ILE A 105 -6.25 16.28 9.87
N THR A 106 -6.59 17.27 9.05
CA THR A 106 -6.30 17.25 7.60
C THR A 106 -5.10 18.15 7.35
N ASN A 107 -4.06 17.66 6.68
CA ASN A 107 -2.90 18.48 6.36
C ASN A 107 -3.21 19.40 5.18
N GLN A 108 -2.46 20.50 5.10
CA GLN A 108 -2.36 21.28 3.86
C GLN A 108 -1.27 20.64 2.99
N PRO A 109 -1.49 20.42 1.68
CA PRO A 109 -0.44 19.90 0.82
C PRO A 109 0.87 20.70 0.92
N GLY A 110 1.99 20.00 1.04
CA GLY A 110 3.32 20.57 1.29
C GLY A 110 3.64 20.87 2.75
N ILE A 111 2.64 20.96 3.64
CA ILE A 111 2.81 21.33 5.06
C ILE A 111 2.21 20.23 5.95
N MET A 112 3.06 19.31 6.43
CA MET A 112 2.60 18.20 7.27
C MET A 112 2.39 18.63 8.72
N THR A 113 1.41 18.01 9.38
CA THR A 113 1.30 17.95 10.84
C THR A 113 1.75 16.55 11.30
N PRO A 114 2.97 16.40 11.86
CA PRO A 114 3.49 15.11 12.31
C PRO A 114 2.55 14.41 13.29
N GLY A 115 2.43 13.09 13.16
CA GLY A 115 1.60 12.29 14.04
C GLY A 115 1.15 10.99 13.40
N ARG A 116 0.52 10.13 14.21
CA ARG A 116 -0.04 8.88 13.70
C ARG A 116 -1.17 9.18 12.72
N ALA A 117 -1.09 8.64 11.52
CA ALA A 117 -2.15 8.76 10.52
C ALA A 117 -3.37 7.92 10.93
N SER A 118 -4.56 8.35 10.52
CA SER A 118 -5.73 7.48 10.48
C SER A 118 -5.40 6.22 9.69
N SER A 119 -5.85 5.07 10.18
CA SER A 119 -5.60 3.80 9.51
C SER A 119 -6.69 2.78 9.76
N ILE A 120 -6.81 1.84 8.82
CA ILE A 120 -7.60 0.62 8.96
C ILE A 120 -6.65 -0.56 8.81
N THR A 121 -6.69 -1.49 9.75
CA THR A 121 -5.97 -2.76 9.66
C THR A 121 -6.97 -3.88 9.39
N PHE A 122 -6.63 -4.70 8.41
CA PHE A 122 -7.39 -5.86 7.97
C PHE A 122 -6.60 -7.13 8.28
N LYS A 123 -7.29 -8.21 8.62
CA LYS A 123 -6.72 -9.56 8.77
C LYS A 123 -7.31 -10.47 7.70
N THR A 124 -6.44 -11.02 6.86
CA THR A 124 -6.80 -11.99 5.82
C THR A 124 -7.17 -13.34 6.42
N LYS A 125 -7.84 -14.20 5.64
CA LYS A 125 -8.14 -15.59 6.05
C LYS A 125 -6.88 -16.41 6.36
N ASN A 126 -5.75 -16.08 5.73
CA ASN A 126 -4.48 -16.77 5.91
C ASN A 126 -3.62 -16.17 7.03
N GLY A 127 -4.18 -15.25 7.83
CA GLY A 127 -3.49 -14.69 8.98
C GLY A 127 -2.58 -13.50 8.68
N SER A 128 -2.25 -13.18 7.44
CA SER A 128 -1.53 -11.92 7.13
C SER A 128 -2.39 -10.70 7.44
N SER A 129 -1.75 -9.59 7.79
CA SER A 129 -2.38 -8.30 8.05
C SER A 129 -2.06 -7.31 6.93
N VAL A 130 -3.01 -6.45 6.60
CA VAL A 130 -2.83 -5.33 5.66
C VAL A 130 -3.31 -4.05 6.34
N LEU A 131 -2.52 -2.99 6.27
CA LEU A 131 -2.84 -1.68 6.82
C LEU A 131 -3.00 -0.68 5.68
N LEU A 132 -4.10 0.08 5.68
CA LEU A 132 -4.29 1.26 4.85
C LEU A 132 -4.24 2.50 5.74
N ALA A 133 -3.29 3.40 5.49
CA ALA A 133 -3.09 4.63 6.25
C ALA A 133 -3.35 5.88 5.42
N HIS A 134 -3.38 7.03 6.11
CA HIS A 134 -3.77 8.34 5.58
C HIS A 134 -5.23 8.43 5.13
N VAL A 135 -6.06 7.45 5.52
CA VAL A 135 -7.50 7.43 5.22
C VAL A 135 -8.24 8.56 5.95
N ARG A 136 -9.41 8.92 5.45
CA ARG A 136 -10.39 9.77 6.11
C ARG A 136 -11.79 9.20 5.88
N ASP A 137 -12.78 9.71 6.61
CA ASP A 137 -14.20 9.36 6.43
C ASP A 137 -14.41 7.83 6.36
N VAL A 138 -13.90 7.11 7.37
CA VAL A 138 -13.97 5.65 7.47
C VAL A 138 -15.43 5.19 7.59
N THR A 139 -15.82 4.22 6.75
CA THR A 139 -17.22 3.74 6.62
C THR A 139 -17.45 2.33 7.17
N VAL A 140 -16.43 1.73 7.76
CA VAL A 140 -16.46 0.37 8.36
C VAL A 140 -16.17 0.42 9.85
N LYS A 141 -16.43 -0.68 10.55
CA LYS A 141 -16.14 -0.82 11.99
C LYS A 141 -15.22 -2.00 12.29
N GLU A 142 -14.51 -1.95 13.41
CA GLU A 142 -13.76 -3.10 13.93
C GLU A 142 -14.70 -4.31 14.13
N GLY A 143 -14.20 -5.49 13.78
CA GLY A 143 -14.96 -6.75 13.75
C GLY A 143 -15.79 -6.97 12.49
N GLU A 144 -15.93 -5.98 11.61
CA GLU A 144 -16.67 -6.13 10.35
C GLU A 144 -15.93 -7.01 9.35
N THR A 145 -16.65 -7.90 8.66
CA THR A 145 -16.13 -8.63 7.50
C THR A 145 -16.46 -7.86 6.23
N VAL A 146 -15.46 -7.50 5.44
CA VAL A 146 -15.60 -6.80 4.18
C VAL A 146 -15.21 -7.70 3.01
N ARG A 147 -15.80 -7.46 1.85
CA ARG A 147 -15.33 -8.05 0.57
C ARG A 147 -14.34 -7.12 -0.09
N GLN A 148 -13.33 -7.68 -0.75
CA GLN A 148 -12.39 -6.91 -1.55
C GLN A 148 -13.13 -6.02 -2.56
N GLY A 149 -12.60 -4.83 -2.82
CA GLY A 149 -13.23 -3.85 -3.72
C GLY A 149 -14.38 -3.05 -3.09
N THR A 150 -14.83 -3.37 -1.88
CA THR A 150 -15.82 -2.55 -1.15
C THR A 150 -15.19 -1.25 -0.68
N THR A 151 -15.86 -0.11 -0.83
CA THR A 151 -15.37 1.16 -0.26
C THR A 151 -15.36 1.09 1.27
N VAL A 152 -14.20 1.34 1.89
CA VAL A 152 -13.99 1.30 3.35
C VAL A 152 -13.69 2.65 3.98
N ALA A 153 -13.25 3.60 3.15
CA ALA A 153 -12.88 4.95 3.56
C ALA A 153 -12.72 5.84 2.31
N LYS A 154 -12.27 7.07 2.54
CA LYS A 154 -11.83 8.00 1.52
C LYS A 154 -10.34 8.33 1.67
N VAL A 155 -9.71 8.78 0.59
CA VAL A 155 -8.31 9.23 0.59
C VAL A 155 -8.18 10.54 1.37
N GLY A 156 -7.26 10.57 2.32
CA GLY A 156 -6.87 11.75 3.09
C GLY A 156 -5.37 12.01 3.00
N ASN A 157 -4.83 12.76 3.96
CA ASN A 157 -3.41 13.13 4.03
C ASN A 157 -2.94 13.45 5.45
N ASN A 158 -3.58 12.88 6.47
CA ASN A 158 -3.29 13.14 7.88
C ASN A 158 -1.98 12.48 8.34
N GLY A 159 -1.39 12.92 9.46
CA GLY A 159 -0.12 12.39 9.96
C GLY A 159 1.09 12.80 9.11
N TYR A 160 2.09 11.91 8.99
CA TYR A 160 3.32 12.15 8.22
C TYR A 160 3.12 12.13 6.70
N SER A 161 2.25 13.01 6.18
CA SER A 161 1.92 13.09 4.77
C SER A 161 1.93 14.54 4.27
N ARG A 162 2.51 14.75 3.09
CA ARG A 162 2.57 16.06 2.42
C ARG A 162 1.56 16.20 1.28
N ASN A 163 0.80 15.16 0.96
CA ASN A 163 -0.19 15.17 -0.11
C ASN A 163 -1.22 14.06 0.06
N PRO A 164 -2.42 14.18 -0.51
CA PRO A 164 -3.39 13.09 -0.57
C PRO A 164 -2.81 11.82 -1.21
N HIS A 165 -2.84 10.71 -0.47
CA HIS A 165 -2.39 9.38 -0.90
C HIS A 165 -2.86 8.33 0.12
N ILE A 166 -2.68 7.05 -0.22
CA ILE A 166 -2.84 5.94 0.73
C ILE A 166 -1.52 5.20 0.87
N HIS A 167 -1.09 5.08 2.12
CA HIS A 167 0.01 4.19 2.49
C HIS A 167 -0.54 2.79 2.71
N ILE A 168 0.18 1.78 2.21
CA ILE A 168 -0.14 0.37 2.40
C ILE A 168 1.06 -0.32 3.06
N GLY A 169 0.82 -1.00 4.17
CA GLY A 169 1.78 -1.90 4.80
C GLY A 169 1.19 -3.29 4.98
N ALA A 170 2.03 -4.32 4.99
CA ALA A 170 1.59 -5.69 5.21
C ALA A 170 2.60 -6.50 6.02
N TRP A 171 2.11 -7.44 6.81
CA TRP A 171 2.95 -8.34 7.61
C TRP A 171 2.27 -9.68 7.89
N ASP A 172 3.06 -10.72 8.12
CA ASP A 172 2.59 -12.06 8.47
C ASP A 172 2.13 -12.19 9.94
N GLU A 173 1.80 -13.40 10.40
CA GLU A 173 1.40 -13.63 11.79
C GLU A 173 2.54 -13.42 12.81
N GLN A 174 3.79 -13.50 12.36
CA GLN A 174 5.00 -13.31 13.15
C GLN A 174 5.47 -11.85 13.17
N ASN A 175 4.73 -10.93 12.53
CA ASN A 175 5.09 -9.52 12.31
C ASN A 175 6.28 -9.32 11.36
N THR A 176 6.57 -10.28 10.49
CA THR A 176 7.53 -10.11 9.40
C THR A 176 6.88 -9.24 8.31
N PRO A 177 7.50 -8.12 7.88
CA PRO A 177 7.00 -7.31 6.77
C PRO A 177 6.89 -8.13 5.47
N MET A 178 5.88 -7.83 4.67
CA MET A 178 5.61 -8.54 3.41
C MET A 178 5.69 -7.58 2.21
N GLN A 179 6.17 -8.06 1.06
CA GLN A 179 6.07 -7.29 -0.18
C GLN A 179 4.63 -7.21 -0.65
N ILE A 180 4.22 -6.08 -1.22
CA ILE A 180 2.84 -5.87 -1.66
C ILE A 180 2.76 -5.96 -3.18
N ARG A 181 1.80 -6.72 -3.69
CA ARG A 181 1.48 -6.79 -5.12
C ARG A 181 -0.01 -6.59 -5.34
N PHE A 182 -0.37 -5.73 -6.28
CA PHE A 182 -1.77 -5.60 -6.70
C PHE A 182 -2.16 -6.74 -7.64
N ASP A 183 -3.36 -7.28 -7.45
CA ASP A 183 -4.01 -8.14 -8.42
C ASP A 183 -4.44 -7.31 -9.63
N GLN A 184 -3.69 -7.41 -10.72
CA GLN A 184 -3.91 -6.63 -11.93
C GLN A 184 -5.31 -6.87 -12.55
N SER A 185 -5.94 -8.02 -12.27
CA SER A 185 -7.31 -8.29 -12.73
C SER A 185 -8.38 -7.43 -12.04
N THR A 186 -8.01 -6.75 -10.95
CA THR A 186 -8.91 -5.89 -10.16
C THR A 186 -8.78 -4.40 -10.49
N LEU A 187 -7.86 -4.02 -11.39
CA LEU A 187 -7.65 -2.64 -11.80
C LEU A 187 -8.80 -2.17 -12.70
N ALA A 188 -9.63 -1.25 -12.19
CA ALA A 188 -10.75 -0.69 -12.94
C ALA A 188 -10.34 0.48 -13.87
N LEU A 189 -9.44 1.35 -13.40
CA LEU A 189 -8.91 2.52 -14.14
C LEU A 189 -10.01 3.39 -14.78
N LEU A 190 -11.07 3.69 -14.00
CA LEU A 190 -12.31 4.33 -14.49
C LEU A 190 -12.13 5.76 -15.03
N ASP A 191 -10.95 6.34 -14.88
CA ASP A 191 -10.58 7.69 -15.34
C ASP A 191 -9.77 7.69 -16.64
N ARG A 192 -9.56 6.52 -17.28
CA ARG A 192 -8.77 6.39 -18.52
C ARG A 192 -9.57 6.51 -19.82
N GLU A 193 -10.89 6.46 -19.75
CA GLU A 193 -11.81 6.62 -20.89
C GLU A 193 -12.61 7.91 -20.77
#